data_AF-K0F1Q4-F1
#
_entry.id   AF-K0F1Q4-F1
#
_cell.length_a   1.000
_cell.length_b   1.000
_cell.length_c   1.000
_cell.angle_alpha   90.00
_cell.angle_beta   90.00
_cell.angle_gamma   90.00
#
_symmetry.space_group_name_H-M   'P 1'
#
loop_
_entity.id
_entity.type
_entity.pdbx_description
1 polymer ?
#
loop_
_entity_poly.entity_id
_entity_poly.type
_entity_poly.pdbx_seq_one_letter_code
_entity_poly.pdbx_strand_id
1 'polypeptide(L)'
;MNKRQRGLAAAFGVALGAAAVTVATGSGTANAQGCAFDRQLTGATVTCPGDPARWGVVDLDCNGFHLTYGFQPVIGPYTQYSFGNLAEGVSVSCLGKGSPNIGLFGIVTNVRLR
;
A
#
# COMPACT_ATOMS: atom_id res chain seq x y z
N MET A 1 42.73 32.87 30.83
CA MET A 1 43.31 32.27 29.60
C MET A 1 43.06 30.76 29.61
N ASN A 2 42.36 30.27 28.57
CA ASN A 2 42.30 28.90 28.05
C ASN A 2 42.00 27.72 29.01
N LYS A 3 40.71 27.35 29.13
CA LYS A 3 40.30 25.96 29.42
C LYS A 3 39.62 25.35 28.20
N ARG A 4 40.25 24.27 27.74
CA ARG A 4 40.00 23.45 26.54
C ARG A 4 38.56 22.92 26.49
N GLN A 5 37.73 23.46 25.60
CA GLN A 5 36.53 22.77 25.10
C GLN A 5 36.90 22.06 23.80
N ARG A 6 37.44 20.84 23.91
CA ARG A 6 37.60 19.92 22.76
C ARG A 6 37.00 18.58 23.17
N GLY A 7 35.69 18.59 23.37
CA GLY A 7 34.89 17.39 23.64
C GLY A 7 34.26 16.91 22.35
N LEU A 8 34.90 15.90 21.75
CA LEU A 8 34.29 14.76 21.07
C LEU A 8 33.22 15.08 20.02
N ALA A 9 33.67 15.05 18.75
CA ALA A 9 32.83 14.89 17.58
C ALA A 9 31.97 13.62 17.73
N ALA A 10 30.70 13.80 18.10
CA ALA A 10 29.70 12.76 18.04
C ALA A 10 29.47 12.41 16.57
N ALA A 11 30.07 11.31 16.13
CA ALA A 11 29.72 10.67 14.87
C ALA A 11 28.23 10.29 14.96
N PHE A 12 27.38 11.12 14.39
CA PHE A 12 26.00 10.76 14.04
C PHE A 12 26.08 9.74 12.91
N GLY A 13 26.43 8.49 13.26
CA GLY A 13 26.17 7.35 12.43
C GLY A 13 24.66 7.30 12.25
N VAL A 14 24.20 7.64 11.05
CA VAL A 14 22.82 7.47 10.64
C VAL A 14 22.55 5.97 10.75
N ALA A 15 21.98 5.56 11.87
CA ALA A 15 21.36 4.27 12.01
C ALA A 15 20.23 4.28 10.97
N LEU A 16 20.52 3.78 9.78
CA LEU A 16 19.53 3.24 8.86
C LEU A 16 18.88 2.09 9.62
N GLY A 17 17.99 2.44 10.55
CA GLY A 17 17.03 1.52 11.10
C GLY A 17 16.31 0.99 9.88
N ALA A 18 16.64 -0.23 9.49
CA ALA A 18 15.73 -1.07 8.75
C ALA A 18 14.49 -1.12 9.64
N ALA A 19 13.61 -0.12 9.49
CA ALA A 19 12.22 -0.28 9.77
C ALA A 19 11.85 -1.47 8.89
N ALA A 20 11.91 -2.66 9.49
CA ALA A 20 11.30 -3.83 8.94
C ALA A 20 9.85 -3.41 8.82
N VAL A 21 9.49 -2.90 7.64
CA VAL A 21 8.11 -2.74 7.27
C VAL A 21 7.65 -4.18 7.24
N THR A 22 7.08 -4.62 8.36
CA THR A 22 6.40 -5.90 8.45
C THR A 22 5.24 -5.75 7.50
N VAL A 23 5.48 -6.13 6.25
CA VAL A 23 4.43 -6.34 5.28
C VAL A 23 3.72 -7.55 5.86
N ALA A 24 2.61 -7.30 6.56
CA ALA A 24 1.69 -8.35 6.93
C ALA A 24 1.06 -8.86 5.63
N THR A 25 1.84 -9.61 4.87
CA THR A 25 1.33 -10.53 3.85
C THR A 25 0.61 -11.61 4.63
N GLY A 26 -0.70 -11.61 4.53
CA GLY A 26 -1.54 -12.49 5.30
C GLY A 26 -2.89 -12.56 4.64
N SER A 27 -3.39 -13.77 4.48
CA SER A 27 -4.78 -14.02 4.13
C SER A 27 -5.60 -13.66 5.38
N GLY A 28 -6.09 -12.43 5.44
CA GLY A 28 -6.86 -11.93 6.58
C GLY A 28 -8.27 -12.48 6.57
N THR A 29 -8.79 -12.75 7.77
CA THR A 29 -10.17 -13.19 8.02
C THR A 29 -11.19 -12.29 7.35
N ALA A 30 -12.31 -12.90 6.93
CA ALA A 30 -13.45 -12.23 6.35
C ALA A 30 -13.76 -10.88 7.03
N ASN A 31 -13.86 -9.79 6.25
CA ASN A 31 -14.42 -8.54 6.77
C ASN A 31 -15.86 -8.81 7.28
N ALA A 32 -16.50 -7.87 8.00
CA ALA A 32 -17.90 -7.93 8.42
C ALA A 32 -18.89 -8.34 7.31
N GLN A 33 -18.46 -8.22 6.04
CA GLN A 33 -19.19 -8.60 4.83
C GLN A 33 -18.94 -10.03 4.32
N GLY A 34 -18.15 -10.86 5.02
CA GLY A 34 -17.88 -12.24 4.63
C GLY A 34 -16.80 -12.42 3.54
N CYS A 35 -16.06 -11.37 3.16
CA CYS A 35 -15.14 -11.39 2.03
C CYS A 35 -13.71 -11.72 2.44
N ALA A 36 -13.04 -12.62 1.71
CA ALA A 36 -11.64 -12.93 1.88
C ALA A 36 -10.75 -11.88 1.19
N PHE A 37 -9.70 -11.43 1.91
CA PHE A 37 -8.71 -10.49 1.40
C PHE A 37 -7.37 -11.21 1.30
N ASP A 38 -6.91 -11.45 0.07
CA ASP A 38 -5.57 -11.96 -0.20
C ASP A 38 -4.64 -10.80 -0.49
N ARG A 39 -3.73 -10.50 0.45
CA ARG A 39 -2.81 -9.36 0.37
C ARG A 39 -1.43 -9.82 -0.04
N GLN A 40 -0.94 -9.25 -1.13
CA GLN A 40 0.43 -9.37 -1.60
C GLN A 40 1.20 -8.08 -1.31
N LEU A 41 2.51 -8.10 -1.54
CA LEU A 41 3.38 -6.94 -1.31
C LEU A 41 2.92 -5.69 -2.09
N THR A 42 2.53 -5.88 -3.35
CA THR A 42 2.22 -4.79 -4.30
C THR A 42 0.82 -4.89 -4.89
N GLY A 43 -0.04 -5.74 -4.32
CA GLY A 43 -1.40 -5.95 -4.80
C GLY A 43 -2.29 -6.66 -3.78
N ALA A 44 -3.56 -6.74 -4.09
CA ALA A 44 -4.50 -7.54 -3.34
C ALA A 44 -5.61 -8.08 -4.23
N THR A 45 -6.17 -9.22 -3.84
CA THR A 45 -7.37 -9.80 -4.43
C THR A 45 -8.44 -9.91 -3.36
N VAL A 46 -9.64 -9.43 -3.65
CA VAL A 46 -10.79 -9.55 -2.75
C VAL A 46 -11.82 -10.46 -3.38
N THR A 47 -12.23 -11.49 -2.64
CA THR A 47 -13.28 -12.43 -3.08
C THR A 47 -14.37 -12.50 -2.02
N CYS A 48 -15.61 -12.27 -2.43
CA CYS A 48 -16.78 -12.35 -1.56
C CYS A 48 -17.63 -13.55 -1.99
N PRO A 49 -17.59 -14.70 -1.27
CA PRO A 49 -18.46 -15.82 -1.57
C PRO A 49 -19.94 -15.43 -1.37
N GLY A 50 -20.83 -16.12 -2.09
CA GLY A 50 -22.28 -15.91 -2.00
C GLY A 50 -22.88 -15.60 -3.37
N ASP A 51 -23.45 -14.40 -3.51
CA ASP A 51 -24.16 -13.97 -4.72
C ASP A 51 -23.22 -13.84 -5.93
N PRO A 52 -23.45 -14.59 -7.04
CA PRO A 52 -22.61 -14.53 -8.23
C PRO A 52 -22.69 -13.17 -8.96
N ALA A 53 -23.65 -12.31 -8.63
CA ALA A 53 -23.80 -10.97 -9.21
C ALA A 53 -23.40 -9.85 -8.22
N ARG A 54 -22.48 -10.13 -7.29
CA ARG A 54 -22.02 -9.16 -6.30
C ARG A 54 -20.91 -8.26 -6.84
N TRP A 55 -21.26 -7.09 -7.34
CA TRP A 55 -20.30 -6.09 -7.82
C TRP A 55 -19.89 -5.11 -6.71
N GLY A 56 -18.65 -4.62 -6.78
CA GLY A 56 -18.18 -3.59 -5.84
C GLY A 56 -16.82 -3.03 -6.22
N VAL A 57 -16.38 -2.02 -5.46
CA VAL A 57 -15.09 -1.36 -5.67
C VAL A 57 -14.12 -1.79 -4.57
N VAL A 58 -12.97 -2.31 -4.99
CA VAL A 58 -11.86 -2.60 -4.09
C VAL A 58 -10.88 -1.45 -4.16
N ASP A 59 -10.63 -0.80 -3.02
CA ASP A 59 -9.56 0.18 -2.86
C ASP A 59 -8.32 -0.48 -2.25
N LEU A 60 -7.18 -0.15 -2.83
CA LEU A 60 -5.87 -0.53 -2.37
C LEU A 60 -5.10 0.72 -1.99
N ASP A 61 -4.82 0.88 -0.70
CA ASP A 61 -3.95 1.95 -0.24
C ASP A 61 -2.51 1.49 -0.38
N CYS A 62 -1.73 2.31 -1.07
CA CYS A 62 -0.34 2.08 -1.42
C CYS A 62 0.53 3.20 -0.85
N ASN A 63 1.79 2.89 -0.59
CA ASN A 63 2.80 3.91 -0.31
C ASN A 63 4.02 3.66 -1.20
N GLY A 64 4.44 4.68 -1.94
CA GLY A 64 5.56 4.58 -2.87
C GLY A 64 5.58 5.66 -3.94
N PHE A 65 6.21 5.33 -5.06
CA PHE A 65 6.40 6.23 -6.19
C PHE A 65 5.24 6.13 -7.19
N HIS A 66 4.61 7.25 -7.48
CA HIS A 66 3.49 7.32 -8.41
C HIS A 66 3.50 8.64 -9.17
N LEU A 67 2.78 8.67 -10.28
CA LEU A 67 2.47 9.89 -11.01
C LEU A 67 1.08 10.34 -10.61
N THR A 68 0.95 11.59 -10.17
CA THR A 68 -0.34 12.22 -9.91
C THR A 68 -1.00 12.69 -11.21
N TYR A 69 -2.21 13.23 -11.09
CA TYR A 69 -2.85 13.94 -12.18
C TYR A 69 -1.91 15.04 -12.75
N GLY A 70 -1.64 14.98 -14.05
CA GLY A 70 -0.63 15.84 -14.71
C GLY A 70 0.75 15.21 -14.84
N PHE A 71 0.89 13.91 -14.53
CA PHE A 71 2.14 13.12 -14.66
C PHE A 71 3.30 13.63 -13.79
N GLN A 72 3.01 14.29 -12.67
CA GLN A 72 4.04 14.73 -11.75
C GLN A 72 4.49 13.56 -10.85
N PRO A 73 5.80 13.26 -10.81
CA PRO A 73 6.31 12.19 -9.96
C PRO A 73 6.28 12.59 -8.48
N VAL A 74 5.65 11.75 -7.65
CA VAL A 74 5.50 11.95 -6.20
C VAL A 74 5.86 10.66 -5.47
N ILE A 75 6.51 10.79 -4.31
CA ILE A 75 6.72 9.69 -3.36
C ILE A 75 5.78 9.93 -2.17
N GLY A 76 4.93 8.96 -1.86
CA GLY A 76 4.02 9.05 -0.74
C GLY A 76 2.83 8.10 -0.84
N PRO A 77 1.80 8.32 -0.01
CA PRO A 77 0.58 7.52 -0.05
C PRO A 77 -0.24 7.83 -1.31
N TYR A 78 -0.84 6.80 -1.89
CA TYR A 78 -1.82 6.91 -2.96
C TYR A 78 -2.77 5.72 -2.91
N THR A 79 -3.96 5.88 -3.49
CA THR A 79 -4.95 4.80 -3.57
C THR A 79 -5.13 4.38 -5.02
N GLN A 80 -5.18 3.07 -5.23
CA GLN A 80 -5.56 2.40 -6.46
C GLN A 80 -6.93 1.76 -6.24
N TYR A 81 -7.74 1.62 -7.29
CA TYR A 81 -9.00 0.90 -7.15
C TYR A 81 -9.32 0.08 -8.39
N SER A 82 -10.11 -0.96 -8.19
CA SER A 82 -10.64 -1.79 -9.26
C SER A 82 -12.12 -2.07 -8.98
N PHE A 83 -12.92 -2.09 -10.03
CA PHE A 83 -14.33 -2.46 -9.97
C PHE A 83 -14.51 -3.78 -10.71
N GLY A 84 -15.26 -4.69 -10.11
CA GLY A 84 -15.54 -5.97 -10.73
C GLY A 84 -16.51 -6.83 -9.93
N ASN A 85 -16.69 -8.05 -10.40
CA ASN A 85 -17.49 -9.05 -9.72
C ASN A 85 -16.69 -9.66 -8.56
N LEU A 86 -17.13 -9.39 -7.34
CA LEU A 86 -16.47 -9.87 -6.12
C LEU A 86 -16.59 -11.37 -5.94
N ALA A 87 -17.60 -12.02 -6.54
CA ALA A 87 -17.72 -13.47 -6.51
C ALA A 87 -16.62 -14.16 -7.35
N GLU A 88 -16.19 -13.51 -8.44
CA GLU A 88 -15.10 -13.98 -9.32
C GLU A 88 -13.71 -13.58 -8.79
N GLY A 89 -13.67 -12.62 -7.87
CA GLY A 89 -12.45 -12.05 -7.32
C GLY A 89 -12.04 -10.77 -8.05
N VAL A 90 -11.89 -9.69 -7.30
CA VAL A 90 -11.43 -8.40 -7.83
C VAL A 90 -10.00 -8.17 -7.40
N SER A 91 -9.10 -8.10 -8.38
CA SER A 91 -7.68 -7.83 -8.18
C SER A 91 -7.38 -6.34 -8.40
N VAL A 92 -6.49 -5.80 -7.57
CA VAL A 92 -5.99 -4.44 -7.65
C VAL A 92 -4.49 -4.45 -7.34
N SER A 93 -3.70 -3.62 -8.03
CA SER A 93 -2.26 -3.51 -7.83
C SER A 93 -1.89 -2.07 -7.51
N CYS A 94 -0.83 -1.89 -6.72
CA CYS A 94 -0.15 -0.61 -6.56
C CYS A 94 0.53 -0.14 -7.85
N LEU A 95 0.72 -1.03 -8.83
CA LEU A 95 1.37 -0.70 -10.10
C LEU A 95 0.36 -0.43 -11.20
N GLY A 96 0.72 0.46 -12.11
CA GLY A 96 -0.04 0.73 -13.32
C GLY A 96 -1.16 1.75 -13.11
N LYS A 97 -2.19 1.65 -13.94
CA LYS A 97 -3.21 2.68 -14.08
C LYS A 97 -4.22 2.61 -12.94
N GLY A 98 -4.16 3.60 -12.07
CA GLY A 98 -5.28 4.04 -11.24
C GLY A 98 -5.81 5.36 -11.74
N SER A 99 -7.04 5.67 -11.33
CA SER A 99 -7.52 7.05 -11.36
C SER A 99 -7.48 7.57 -9.91
N PRO A 100 -6.87 8.73 -9.62
CA PRO A 100 -6.20 9.65 -10.53
C PRO A 100 -4.68 9.38 -10.72
N ASN A 101 -4.12 8.34 -10.06
CA ASN A 101 -2.68 8.12 -9.98
C ASN A 101 -2.19 6.93 -10.81
N ILE A 102 -1.04 7.06 -11.47
CA ILE A 102 -0.33 5.92 -12.08
C ILE A 102 0.75 5.46 -11.14
N GLY A 103 0.57 4.28 -10.54
CA GLY A 103 1.57 3.70 -9.65
C GLY A 103 2.77 3.16 -10.41
N LEU A 104 3.97 3.57 -10.02
CA LEU A 104 5.24 3.12 -10.62
C LEU A 104 5.94 2.11 -9.70
N PHE A 105 5.82 2.32 -8.40
CA PHE A 105 6.22 1.39 -7.36
C PHE A 105 5.41 1.66 -6.09
N GLY A 106 5.02 0.63 -5.35
CA GLY A 106 4.38 0.84 -4.05
C GLY A 106 4.11 -0.45 -3.33
N ILE A 107 4.05 -0.34 -2.01
CA ILE A 107 3.68 -1.43 -1.12
C ILE A 107 2.26 -1.24 -0.61
N VAL A 108 1.52 -2.34 -0.45
CA VAL A 108 0.16 -2.33 0.07
C VAL A 108 0.17 -2.03 1.56
N THR A 109 -0.42 -0.90 1.95
CA THR A 109 -0.60 -0.53 3.35
C THR A 109 -1.97 -0.97 3.86
N ASN A 110 -3.01 -0.93 3.02
CA ASN A 110 -4.35 -1.35 3.38
C ASN A 110 -5.19 -1.81 2.17
N VAL A 111 -6.25 -2.57 2.42
CA VAL A 111 -7.26 -2.97 1.41
C VAL A 111 -8.64 -2.72 1.98
N ARG A 112 -9.53 -2.14 1.19
CA ARG A 112 -10.90 -1.82 1.60
C ARG A 112 -11.88 -2.20 0.50
N LEU A 113 -13.07 -2.60 0.92
CA LEU A 113 -14.20 -2.83 0.03
C LEU A 113 -15.19 -1.67 0.23
N ARG A 114 -15.62 -1.04 -0.88
CA ARG A 114 -16.65 0.00 -0.93
C ARG A 114 -17.90 -0.51 -1.63
#